data_AF-A0A8B8ESY0-F1
#
_entry.id   AF-A0A8B8ESY0-F1
#
_cell.length_a   1.000
_cell.length_b   1.000
_cell.length_c   1.000
_cell.angle_alpha   90.00
_cell.angle_beta   90.00
_cell.angle_gamma   90.00
#
_symmetry.space_group_name_H-M   'P 1'
#
loop_
_entity.id
_entity.type
_entity.pdbx_description
1 polymer ?
#
loop_
_entity_poly.entity_id
_entity_poly.type
_entity_poly.pdbx_seq_one_letter_code
_entity_poly.pdbx_strand_id
1 'polypeptide(L)'
;MSWNIFNRHSAPKKSVISRTTEREFGREVRRVDSLDETSKKLYKDTKRWMESNSALSNSEHKITQDLLTNPLCQTEAQLNAMVTEWERAIEKESFHSKELNNVVQKTMADPVKRLNTIFPSIQAALKKREQSLQEYQKSQAKVEKHQSRERTGQNVVKLDLSRKAVERTKADFDSQNQALSEDLPKFIDGRIEYIQPCLESLIKTQVSYNSEALKIYSELEDQWKTSKNLSDMKSCHQQTLSEIKALSITVD
;
A
#
# COMPACT_ATOMS: atom_id res chain seq x y z
N MET A 1 45.97 32.46 25.04
CA MET A 1 46.74 31.26 24.67
C MET A 1 46.04 30.56 23.51
N SER A 2 46.80 30.07 22.55
CA SER A 2 46.47 29.96 21.13
C SER A 2 45.36 28.96 20.76
N TRP A 3 44.38 29.46 20.01
CA TRP A 3 43.55 28.69 19.09
C TRP A 3 44.42 28.07 17.99
N ASN A 4 44.39 26.75 17.84
CA ASN A 4 44.95 26.07 16.67
C ASN A 4 43.80 25.52 15.81
N ILE A 5 43.48 26.27 14.75
CA ILE A 5 42.41 26.01 13.76
C ILE A 5 42.88 25.06 12.63
N PHE A 6 44.17 24.67 12.59
CA PHE A 6 44.76 23.96 11.44
C PHE A 6 45.10 22.48 11.68
N ASN A 7 44.23 21.70 12.33
CA ASN A 7 44.39 20.23 12.31
C ASN A 7 43.12 19.44 11.94
N ARG A 8 42.15 20.09 11.28
CA ARG A 8 40.95 19.45 10.74
C ARG A 8 41.03 19.04 9.26
N HIS A 9 42.24 18.79 8.76
CA HIS A 9 42.41 17.96 7.58
C HIS A 9 42.90 16.58 8.03
N SER A 10 42.08 15.86 8.81
CA SER A 10 42.25 14.40 8.80
C SER A 10 42.00 13.99 7.36
N ALA A 11 43.04 13.51 6.67
CA ALA A 11 42.89 12.86 5.38
C ALA A 11 41.64 11.97 5.42
N PRO A 12 40.80 11.95 4.36
CA PRO A 12 39.62 11.09 4.36
C PRO A 12 40.09 9.69 4.75
N LYS A 13 39.59 9.17 5.88
CA LYS A 13 39.92 7.82 6.34
C LYS A 13 39.78 6.93 5.11
N LYS A 14 40.86 6.28 4.68
CA LYS A 14 40.83 5.39 3.52
C LYS A 14 39.73 4.38 3.80
N SER A 15 38.62 4.51 3.08
CA SER A 15 37.52 3.56 3.17
C SER A 15 38.03 2.23 2.64
N VAL A 16 37.70 1.16 3.36
CA VAL A 16 38.00 -0.21 2.92
C VAL A 16 37.20 -0.63 1.70
N ILE A 17 36.15 0.13 1.35
CA ILE A 17 35.32 -0.03 0.15
C ILE A 17 35.51 1.18 -0.76
N SER A 18 35.50 0.93 -2.07
CA SER A 18 35.44 1.99 -3.09
C SER A 18 34.17 2.85 -2.97
N ARG A 19 34.29 4.15 -3.22
CA ARG A 19 33.12 5.06 -3.23
C ARG A 19 32.08 4.67 -4.28
N THR A 20 32.52 4.10 -5.41
CA THR A 20 31.64 3.71 -6.50
C THR A 20 30.73 2.56 -6.08
N THR A 21 31.32 1.51 -5.48
CA THR A 21 30.59 0.34 -4.97
C THR A 21 29.59 0.73 -3.90
N GLU A 22 29.99 1.57 -2.94
CA GLU A 22 29.08 2.01 -1.87
C GLU A 22 27.93 2.88 -2.42
N ARG A 23 28.22 3.69 -3.45
CA ARG A 23 27.19 4.50 -4.13
C ARG A 23 26.19 3.62 -4.88
N GLU A 24 26.65 2.56 -5.54
CA GLU A 24 25.80 1.58 -6.23
C GLU A 24 24.91 0.83 -5.25
N PHE A 25 25.50 0.26 -4.20
CA PHE A 25 24.76 -0.41 -3.14
C PHE A 25 23.71 0.51 -2.52
N GLY A 26 24.09 1.75 -2.18
CA GLY A 26 23.17 2.74 -1.64
C GLY A 26 22.04 3.15 -2.59
N ARG A 27 22.17 2.97 -3.92
CA ARG A 27 21.04 3.14 -4.85
C ARG A 27 20.05 1.99 -4.71
N GLU A 28 20.52 0.75 -4.63
CA GLU A 28 19.65 -0.41 -4.47
C GLU A 28 18.91 -0.39 -3.12
N VAL A 29 19.58 -0.02 -2.03
CA VAL A 29 18.93 0.16 -0.73
C VAL A 29 17.78 1.18 -0.80
N ARG A 30 18.02 2.35 -1.42
CA ARG A 30 16.95 3.36 -1.60
C ARG A 30 15.77 2.84 -2.43
N ARG A 31 16.02 1.99 -3.43
CA ARG A 31 14.95 1.38 -4.23
C ARG A 31 14.13 0.39 -3.39
N VAL A 32 14.77 -0.40 -2.53
CA VAL A 32 14.07 -1.29 -1.59
C VAL A 32 13.23 -0.50 -0.60
N ASP A 33 13.79 0.55 0.02
CA ASP A 33 13.05 1.38 0.97
C ASP A 33 11.84 2.05 0.32
N SER A 34 12.01 2.55 -0.92
CA SER A 34 10.89 3.10 -1.69
C SER A 34 9.83 2.03 -2.00
N LEU A 35 10.24 0.80 -2.29
CA LEU A 35 9.32 -0.30 -2.56
C LEU A 35 8.54 -0.69 -1.29
N ASP A 36 9.20 -0.77 -0.13
CA ASP A 36 8.58 -1.05 1.17
C ASP A 36 7.51 -0.02 1.54
N GLU A 37 7.85 1.27 1.46
CA GLU A 37 6.89 2.33 1.79
C GLU A 37 5.71 2.36 0.81
N THR A 38 5.98 2.13 -0.47
CA THR A 38 4.93 2.08 -1.50
C THR A 38 4.01 0.87 -1.30
N SER A 39 4.54 -0.31 -0.97
CA SER A 39 3.73 -1.52 -0.75
C SER A 39 2.92 -1.47 0.54
N LYS A 40 3.45 -0.85 1.61
CA LYS A 40 2.68 -0.55 2.82
C LYS A 40 1.51 0.39 2.53
N LYS A 41 1.75 1.46 1.77
CA LYS A 41 0.70 2.40 1.36
C LYS A 41 -0.35 1.70 0.50
N LEU A 42 0.09 0.93 -0.51
CA LEU A 42 -0.79 0.18 -1.39
C LEU A 42 -1.71 -0.79 -0.63
N TYR A 43 -1.18 -1.49 0.38
CA TYR A 43 -1.98 -2.36 1.25
C TYR A 43 -3.06 -1.57 2.01
N LYS A 44 -2.67 -0.45 2.65
CA LYS A 44 -3.60 0.40 3.40
C LYS A 44 -4.69 0.97 2.49
N ASP A 45 -4.31 1.49 1.32
CA ASP A 45 -5.25 2.07 0.36
C ASP A 45 -6.21 0.99 -0.18
N THR A 46 -5.73 -0.22 -0.44
CA THR A 46 -6.58 -1.36 -0.83
C THR A 46 -7.60 -1.70 0.26
N LYS A 47 -7.17 -1.80 1.53
CA LYS A 47 -8.08 -2.08 2.65
C LYS A 47 -9.13 -0.98 2.82
N ARG A 48 -8.71 0.28 2.79
CA ARG A 48 -9.62 1.44 2.87
C ARG A 48 -10.62 1.48 1.72
N TRP A 49 -10.19 1.14 0.51
CA TRP A 49 -11.08 1.03 -0.64
C TRP A 49 -12.14 -0.05 -0.43
N MET A 50 -11.76 -1.25 0.03
CA MET A 50 -12.72 -2.32 0.34
C MET A 50 -13.72 -1.91 1.43
N GLU A 51 -13.24 -1.25 2.49
CA GLU A 51 -14.08 -0.70 3.56
C GLU A 51 -15.07 0.34 3.03
N SER A 52 -14.64 1.17 2.07
CA SER A 52 -15.50 2.17 1.43
C SER A 52 -16.61 1.51 0.61
N ASN A 53 -16.32 0.42 -0.13
CA ASN A 53 -17.35 -0.34 -0.84
C ASN A 53 -18.39 -0.93 0.11
N SER A 54 -17.95 -1.50 1.24
CA SER A 54 -18.87 -2.02 2.25
C SER A 54 -19.70 -0.93 2.91
N ALA A 55 -19.10 0.24 3.17
CA ALA A 55 -19.81 1.40 3.71
C ALA A 55 -20.86 1.94 2.73
N LEU A 56 -20.56 1.97 1.43
CA LEU A 56 -21.50 2.34 0.38
C LEU A 56 -22.70 1.40 0.38
N SER A 57 -22.47 0.09 0.28
CA SER A 57 -23.55 -0.91 0.26
C SER A 57 -24.43 -0.79 1.52
N ASN A 58 -23.83 -0.65 2.70
CA ASN A 58 -24.57 -0.47 3.95
C ASN A 58 -25.43 0.80 3.95
N SER A 59 -24.92 1.89 3.36
CA SER A 59 -25.64 3.16 3.27
C SER A 59 -26.83 3.06 2.33
N GLU A 60 -26.67 2.38 1.19
CA GLU A 60 -27.76 2.13 0.23
C GLU A 60 -28.88 1.27 0.84
N HIS A 61 -28.52 0.21 1.56
CA HIS A 61 -29.51 -0.59 2.31
C HIS A 61 -30.24 0.27 3.34
N LYS A 62 -29.50 1.07 4.11
CA LYS A 62 -30.12 1.93 5.14
C LYS A 62 -31.10 2.92 4.53
N ILE A 63 -30.70 3.63 3.47
CA ILE A 63 -31.58 4.58 2.76
C ILE A 63 -32.85 3.87 2.29
N THR A 64 -32.72 2.67 1.74
CA THR A 64 -33.86 1.90 1.22
C THR A 64 -34.80 1.45 2.33
N GLN A 65 -34.26 0.97 3.46
CA GLN A 65 -35.06 0.60 4.63
C GLN A 65 -35.78 1.81 5.25
N ASP A 66 -35.09 2.94 5.37
CA ASP A 66 -35.67 4.20 5.87
C ASP A 66 -36.82 4.67 4.95
N LEU A 67 -36.71 4.45 3.64
CA LEU A 67 -37.80 4.73 2.69
C LEU A 67 -38.96 3.75 2.84
N LEU A 68 -38.73 2.44 2.96
CA LEU A 68 -39.79 1.44 3.12
C LEU A 68 -40.59 1.61 4.42
N THR A 69 -39.94 2.10 5.47
CA THR A 69 -40.57 2.39 6.76
C THR A 69 -41.26 3.75 6.82
N ASN A 70 -41.07 4.60 5.80
CA ASN A 70 -41.71 5.92 5.74
C ASN A 70 -43.24 5.78 5.54
N PRO A 71 -44.06 6.48 6.35
CA PRO A 71 -45.53 6.41 6.23
C PRO A 71 -46.07 6.73 4.82
N LEU A 72 -45.43 7.65 4.10
CA LEU A 72 -45.81 7.98 2.72
C LEU A 72 -45.59 6.77 1.80
N CYS A 73 -44.43 6.11 1.93
CA CYS A 73 -44.10 4.92 1.16
C CYS A 73 -45.02 3.73 1.51
N GLN A 74 -45.51 3.63 2.75
CA GLN A 74 -46.46 2.59 3.14
C GLN A 74 -47.89 2.84 2.63
N THR A 75 -48.25 4.10 2.41
CA THR A 75 -49.60 4.50 1.97
C THR A 75 -49.70 4.54 0.45
N GLU A 76 -48.67 5.03 -0.23
CA GLU A 76 -48.62 5.18 -1.69
C GLU A 76 -48.16 3.88 -2.35
N ALA A 77 -49.11 3.09 -2.85
CA ALA A 77 -48.84 1.75 -3.41
C ALA A 77 -47.79 1.74 -4.55
N GLN A 78 -47.78 2.76 -5.41
CA GLN A 78 -46.81 2.86 -6.50
C GLN A 78 -45.40 3.15 -5.97
N LEU A 79 -45.28 4.08 -5.02
CA LEU A 79 -44.00 4.38 -4.38
C LEU A 79 -43.47 3.16 -3.62
N ASN A 80 -44.34 2.47 -2.88
CA ASN A 80 -43.99 1.23 -2.20
C ASN A 80 -43.39 0.20 -3.16
N ALA A 81 -44.08 -0.07 -4.27
CA ALA A 81 -43.64 -1.03 -5.27
C ALA A 81 -42.27 -0.66 -5.87
N MET A 82 -42.07 0.61 -6.22
CA MET A 82 -40.79 1.08 -6.77
C MET A 82 -39.64 0.94 -5.78
N VAL A 83 -39.86 1.26 -4.49
CA VAL A 83 -38.82 1.14 -3.46
C VAL A 83 -38.54 -0.34 -3.15
N THR A 84 -39.55 -1.22 -3.15
CA THR A 84 -39.34 -2.68 -3.03
C THR A 84 -38.57 -3.27 -4.21
N GLU A 85 -38.82 -2.79 -5.43
CA GLU A 85 -38.02 -3.17 -6.60
C GLU A 85 -36.56 -2.70 -6.47
N TRP A 86 -36.36 -1.48 -5.98
CA TRP A 86 -35.02 -0.95 -5.69
C TRP A 86 -34.28 -1.76 -4.62
N GLU A 87 -34.97 -2.14 -3.53
CA GLU A 87 -34.42 -2.98 -2.47
C GLU A 87 -33.88 -4.30 -3.03
N ARG A 88 -34.67 -4.98 -3.87
CA ARG A 88 -34.24 -6.23 -4.52
C ARG A 88 -33.04 -6.01 -5.43
N ALA A 89 -32.97 -4.89 -6.15
CA ALA A 89 -31.83 -4.56 -6.99
C ALA A 89 -30.56 -4.32 -6.16
N ILE A 90 -30.66 -3.56 -5.06
CA ILE A 90 -29.56 -3.33 -4.12
C ILE A 90 -29.12 -4.66 -3.49
N GLU A 91 -30.03 -5.54 -3.09
CA GLU A 91 -29.68 -6.81 -2.49
C GLU A 91 -28.88 -7.70 -3.48
N LYS A 92 -29.31 -7.75 -4.74
CA LYS A 92 -28.57 -8.43 -5.82
C LYS A 92 -27.19 -7.82 -6.05
N GLU A 93 -27.10 -6.49 -6.18
CA GLU A 93 -25.84 -5.77 -6.37
C GLU A 93 -24.87 -6.05 -5.19
N SER A 94 -25.40 -6.08 -3.97
CA SER A 94 -24.62 -6.28 -2.75
C SER A 94 -23.88 -7.61 -2.73
N PHE A 95 -24.45 -8.64 -3.35
CA PHE A 95 -23.80 -9.93 -3.53
C PHE A 95 -22.54 -9.77 -4.39
N HIS A 96 -22.64 -9.07 -5.51
CA HIS A 96 -21.51 -8.80 -6.39
C HIS A 96 -20.47 -7.88 -5.73
N SER A 97 -20.88 -6.89 -4.93
CA SER A 97 -19.99 -6.03 -4.16
C SER A 97 -19.19 -6.82 -3.10
N LYS A 98 -19.85 -7.76 -2.41
CA LYS A 98 -19.17 -8.69 -1.48
C LYS A 98 -18.18 -9.59 -2.21
N GLU A 99 -18.55 -10.14 -3.36
CA GLU A 99 -17.64 -10.97 -4.16
C GLU A 99 -16.44 -10.18 -4.70
N LEU A 100 -16.65 -8.94 -5.14
CA LEU A 100 -15.57 -8.01 -5.51
C LEU A 100 -14.57 -7.87 -4.35
N ASN A 101 -15.06 -7.56 -3.15
CA ASN A 101 -14.21 -7.43 -1.97
C ASN A 101 -13.51 -8.75 -1.61
N ASN A 102 -14.19 -9.89 -1.71
CA ASN A 102 -13.62 -11.22 -1.44
C ASN A 102 -12.46 -11.55 -2.39
N VAL A 103 -12.62 -11.27 -3.68
CA VAL A 103 -11.57 -11.51 -4.68
C VAL A 103 -10.41 -10.55 -4.43
N VAL A 104 -10.66 -9.24 -4.25
CA VAL A 104 -9.58 -8.25 -3.99
C VAL A 104 -8.81 -8.56 -2.70
N GLN A 105 -9.47 -9.10 -1.67
CA GLN A 105 -8.76 -9.56 -0.47
C GLN A 105 -7.72 -10.63 -0.81
N LYS A 106 -8.11 -11.65 -1.58
CA LYS A 106 -7.27 -12.81 -1.91
C LYS A 106 -6.20 -12.50 -2.95
N THR A 107 -6.50 -11.62 -3.91
CA THR A 107 -5.65 -11.39 -5.09
C THR A 107 -4.83 -10.11 -5.02
N MET A 108 -5.14 -9.18 -4.11
CA MET A 108 -4.40 -7.93 -3.94
C MET A 108 -3.95 -7.73 -2.50
N ALA A 109 -4.88 -7.70 -1.54
CA ALA A 109 -4.55 -7.36 -0.16
C ALA A 109 -3.63 -8.40 0.50
N ASP A 110 -3.94 -9.69 0.38
CA ASP A 110 -3.14 -10.77 0.98
C ASP A 110 -1.75 -10.89 0.33
N PRO A 111 -1.59 -10.88 -1.01
CA PRO A 111 -0.27 -10.86 -1.65
C PRO A 111 0.59 -9.66 -1.24
N VAL A 112 0.03 -8.45 -1.22
CA VAL A 112 0.78 -7.25 -0.81
C VAL A 112 1.13 -7.31 0.68
N LYS A 113 0.24 -7.83 1.52
CA LYS A 113 0.53 -8.09 2.94
C LYS A 113 1.69 -9.07 3.09
N ARG A 114 1.71 -10.17 2.33
CA ARG A 114 2.83 -11.14 2.33
C ARG A 114 4.14 -10.47 1.91
N LEU A 115 4.14 -9.67 0.84
CA LEU A 115 5.32 -8.89 0.43
C LEU A 115 5.83 -7.99 1.56
N ASN A 116 4.93 -7.30 2.26
CA ASN A 116 5.27 -6.42 3.38
C ASN A 116 5.98 -7.16 4.54
N THR A 117 5.79 -8.48 4.68
CA THR A 117 6.48 -9.28 5.72
C THR A 117 7.94 -9.59 5.40
N ILE A 118 8.39 -9.40 4.15
CA ILE A 118 9.75 -9.69 3.71
C ILE A 118 10.71 -8.56 4.09
N PHE A 119 10.28 -7.30 4.02
CA PHE A 119 11.14 -6.14 4.25
C PHE A 119 11.84 -6.12 5.62
N PRO A 120 11.21 -6.51 6.75
CA PRO A 120 11.92 -6.60 8.03
C PRO A 120 13.16 -7.51 8.00
N SER A 121 13.11 -8.61 7.25
CA SER A 121 14.26 -9.51 7.07
C SER A 121 15.38 -8.84 6.27
N ILE A 122 15.00 -8.13 5.20
CA ILE A 122 15.95 -7.35 4.39
C ILE A 122 16.63 -6.27 5.25
N GLN A 123 15.87 -5.52 6.04
CA GLN A 123 16.40 -4.48 6.94
C GLN A 123 17.35 -5.06 7.99
N ALA A 124 17.06 -6.26 8.52
CA ALA A 124 17.97 -6.95 9.44
C ALA A 124 19.28 -7.35 8.75
N ALA A 125 19.23 -7.84 7.51
CA ALA A 125 20.42 -8.17 6.73
C ALA A 125 21.26 -6.93 6.38
N LEU A 126 20.61 -5.81 6.00
CA LEU A 126 21.26 -4.51 5.77
C LEU A 126 21.99 -4.02 7.02
N LYS A 127 21.33 -4.10 8.19
CA LYS A 127 21.95 -3.73 9.47
C LYS A 127 23.15 -4.62 9.80
N LYS A 128 23.07 -5.92 9.51
CA LYS A 128 24.17 -6.86 9.72
C LYS A 128 25.37 -6.52 8.83
N ARG A 129 25.14 -6.20 7.55
CA ARG A 129 26.17 -5.71 6.62
C ARG A 129 26.86 -4.45 7.12
N GLU A 130 26.08 -3.49 7.60
CA GLU A 130 26.64 -2.24 8.14
C GLU A 130 27.50 -2.49 9.38
N GLN A 131 27.07 -3.37 10.28
CA GLN A 131 27.86 -3.77 11.45
C GLN A 131 29.17 -4.46 11.05
N SER A 132 29.14 -5.42 10.11
CA SER A 132 30.35 -6.11 9.65
C SER A 132 31.31 -5.15 8.92
N LEU A 133 30.79 -4.17 8.19
CA LEU A 133 31.60 -3.11 7.59
C LEU A 133 32.33 -2.27 8.65
N GLN A 134 31.63 -1.86 9.70
CA GLN A 134 32.23 -1.09 10.80
C GLN A 134 33.31 -1.90 11.52
N GLU A 135 33.10 -3.19 11.73
CA GLU A 135 34.08 -4.10 12.32
C GLU A 135 35.33 -4.25 11.43
N TYR A 136 35.14 -4.42 10.12
CA TYR A 136 36.23 -4.48 9.14
C TYR A 136 37.02 -3.16 9.09
N GLN A 137 36.35 -2.00 9.07
CA GLN A 137 37.03 -0.70 9.12
C GLN A 137 37.85 -0.54 10.41
N LYS A 138 37.31 -0.99 11.55
CA LYS A 138 37.99 -0.92 12.84
C LYS A 138 39.20 -1.85 12.91
N SER A 139 39.12 -3.07 12.36
CA SER A 139 40.25 -4.00 12.30
C SER A 139 41.34 -3.49 11.35
N GLN A 140 40.95 -2.94 10.19
CA GLN A 140 41.87 -2.33 9.22
C GLN A 140 42.65 -1.16 9.83
N ALA A 141 41.96 -0.27 10.54
CA ALA A 141 42.61 0.86 11.22
C ALA A 141 43.62 0.41 12.29
N LYS A 142 43.40 -0.75 12.94
CA LYS A 142 44.38 -1.33 13.87
C LYS A 142 45.63 -1.83 13.13
N VAL A 143 45.47 -2.48 11.97
CA VAL A 143 46.60 -2.92 11.14
C VAL A 143 47.44 -1.71 10.70
N GLU A 144 46.81 -0.66 10.18
CA GLU A 144 47.50 0.59 9.78
C GLU A 144 48.27 1.21 10.95
N LYS A 145 47.65 1.29 12.14
CA LYS A 145 48.27 1.80 13.37
C LYS A 145 49.44 0.93 13.85
N HIS A 146 49.39 -0.39 13.67
CA HIS A 146 50.48 -1.29 14.07
C HIS A 146 51.60 -1.32 13.04
N GLN A 147 51.28 -1.15 11.76
CA GLN A 147 52.23 -1.10 10.66
C GLN A 147 53.08 0.18 10.69
N SER A 148 52.55 1.29 11.23
CA SER A 148 53.29 2.54 11.40
C SER A 148 54.24 2.56 12.61
N ARG A 149 54.36 1.47 13.37
CA ARG A 149 55.24 1.37 14.55
C ARG A 149 56.61 0.82 14.18
N GLU A 150 57.59 1.07 15.04
CA GLU A 150 58.92 0.46 14.91
C GLU A 150 58.86 -1.06 14.91
N ARG A 151 59.72 -1.67 14.08
CA ARG A 151 59.74 -3.10 13.82
C ARG A 151 60.46 -3.87 14.93
N THR A 152 59.87 -3.88 16.12
CA THR A 152 60.31 -4.70 17.26
C THR A 152 59.62 -6.07 17.25
N GLY A 153 60.21 -7.09 17.87
CA GLY A 153 59.61 -8.44 17.93
C GLY A 153 58.18 -8.45 18.48
N GLN A 154 57.90 -7.66 19.52
CA GLN A 154 56.55 -7.52 20.09
C GLN A 154 55.56 -6.84 19.12
N ASN A 155 56.01 -5.84 18.35
CA ASN A 155 55.16 -5.16 17.37
C ASN A 155 54.88 -6.04 16.15
N VAL A 156 55.82 -6.89 15.74
CA VAL A 156 55.62 -7.89 14.68
C VAL A 156 54.51 -8.88 15.05
N VAL A 157 54.52 -9.41 16.28
CA VAL A 157 53.46 -10.31 16.77
C VAL A 157 52.09 -9.61 16.80
N LYS A 158 52.01 -8.37 17.31
CA LYS A 158 50.76 -7.59 17.34
C LYS A 158 50.22 -7.27 15.95
N LEU A 159 51.12 -7.03 14.99
CA LEU A 159 50.76 -6.80 13.59
C LEU A 159 50.19 -8.07 12.95
N ASP A 160 50.81 -9.23 13.18
CA ASP A 160 50.32 -10.53 12.68
C ASP A 160 48.91 -10.85 13.20
N LEU A 161 48.69 -10.70 14.52
CA LEU A 161 47.36 -10.90 15.13
C LEU A 161 46.32 -9.93 14.54
N SER A 162 46.69 -8.68 14.29
CA SER A 162 45.78 -7.69 13.71
C SER A 162 45.45 -8.00 12.25
N ARG A 163 46.40 -8.53 11.48
CA ARG A 163 46.19 -8.98 10.08
C ARG A 163 45.21 -10.14 10.02
N LYS A 164 45.37 -11.16 10.86
CA LYS A 164 44.41 -12.28 10.99
C LYS A 164 43.01 -11.80 11.36
N ALA A 165 42.89 -10.80 12.25
CA ALA A 165 41.61 -10.21 12.59
C ALA A 165 40.96 -9.46 11.41
N VAL A 166 41.76 -8.76 10.59
CA VAL A 166 41.28 -8.15 9.34
C VAL A 166 40.77 -9.19 8.36
N GLU A 167 41.52 -10.27 8.13
CA GLU A 167 41.10 -11.35 7.22
C GLU A 167 39.73 -11.92 7.60
N ARG A 168 39.52 -12.18 8.90
CA ARG A 168 38.23 -12.66 9.42
C ARG A 168 37.10 -11.64 9.20
N THR A 169 37.27 -10.41 9.68
CA THR A 169 36.21 -9.38 9.60
C THR A 169 35.92 -8.97 8.16
N LYS A 170 36.92 -8.99 7.27
CA LYS A 170 36.76 -8.79 5.83
C LYS A 170 35.95 -9.92 5.21
N ALA A 171 36.26 -11.17 5.51
CA ALA A 171 35.49 -12.32 4.99
C ALA A 171 34.02 -12.27 5.43
N ASP A 172 33.75 -11.92 6.69
CA ASP A 172 32.39 -11.76 7.21
C ASP A 172 31.63 -10.63 6.51
N PHE A 173 32.28 -9.50 6.25
CA PHE A 173 31.71 -8.38 5.48
C PHE A 173 31.49 -8.75 4.02
N ASP A 174 32.49 -9.30 3.34
CA ASP A 174 32.44 -9.64 1.91
C ASP A 174 31.30 -10.62 1.63
N SER A 175 31.12 -11.63 2.51
CA SER A 175 30.01 -12.59 2.41
C SER A 175 28.63 -11.91 2.45
N GLN A 176 28.42 -10.99 3.40
CA GLN A 176 27.15 -10.29 3.54
C GLN A 176 26.93 -9.26 2.42
N ASN A 177 27.98 -8.55 2.04
CA ASN A 177 27.94 -7.55 0.98
C ASN A 177 27.66 -8.19 -0.37
N GLN A 178 28.27 -9.33 -0.67
CA GLN A 178 28.04 -10.07 -1.91
C GLN A 178 26.58 -10.54 -1.99
N ALA A 179 26.08 -11.21 -0.95
CA ALA A 179 24.69 -11.69 -0.91
C ALA A 179 23.69 -10.56 -1.18
N LEU A 180 23.81 -9.43 -0.47
CA LEU A 180 22.90 -8.29 -0.67
C LEU A 180 23.08 -7.61 -2.03
N SER A 181 24.30 -7.51 -2.54
CA SER A 181 24.55 -6.91 -3.86
C SER A 181 23.95 -7.74 -4.99
N GLU A 182 23.85 -9.06 -4.81
CA GLU A 182 23.21 -9.97 -5.76
C GLU A 182 21.69 -10.04 -5.59
N ASP A 183 21.20 -10.06 -4.35
CA ASP A 183 19.80 -10.37 -4.05
C ASP A 183 18.89 -9.14 -4.10
N LEU A 184 19.35 -7.95 -3.69
CA LEU A 184 18.50 -6.75 -3.69
C LEU A 184 17.99 -6.40 -5.09
N PRO A 185 18.83 -6.37 -6.15
CA PRO A 185 18.36 -6.08 -7.50
C PRO A 185 17.33 -7.12 -7.98
N LYS A 186 17.58 -8.41 -7.74
CA LYS A 186 16.66 -9.50 -8.12
C LYS A 186 15.31 -9.36 -7.42
N PHE A 187 15.32 -9.06 -6.12
CA PHE A 187 14.11 -8.81 -5.34
C PHE A 187 13.32 -7.62 -5.90
N ILE A 188 14.01 -6.51 -6.21
CA ILE A 188 13.38 -5.34 -6.79
C ILE A 188 12.77 -5.70 -8.15
N ASP A 189 13.49 -6.36 -9.04
CA ASP A 189 13.01 -6.66 -10.39
C ASP A 189 11.85 -7.67 -10.38
N GLY A 190 11.89 -8.65 -9.47
CA GLY A 190 10.79 -9.60 -9.24
C GLY A 190 9.48 -8.96 -8.78
N ARG A 191 9.49 -7.70 -8.34
CA ARG A 191 8.25 -6.97 -7.99
C ARG A 191 7.25 -6.92 -9.13
N ILE A 192 7.72 -6.90 -10.38
CA ILE A 192 6.85 -6.81 -11.57
C ILE A 192 6.02 -8.08 -11.67
N GLU A 193 6.69 -9.23 -11.70
CA GLU A 193 6.06 -10.54 -11.80
C GLU A 193 5.12 -10.83 -10.62
N TYR A 194 5.42 -10.28 -9.44
CA TYR A 194 4.60 -10.47 -8.25
C TYR A 194 3.37 -9.53 -8.21
N ILE A 195 3.53 -8.24 -8.51
CA ILE A 195 2.46 -7.24 -8.34
C ILE A 195 1.57 -7.11 -9.58
N GLN A 196 2.11 -7.30 -10.78
CA GLN A 196 1.34 -7.22 -12.02
C GLN A 196 0.07 -8.09 -12.02
N PRO A 197 0.12 -9.40 -11.70
CA PRO A 197 -1.10 -10.22 -11.66
C PRO A 197 -2.10 -9.76 -10.60
N CYS A 198 -1.64 -9.14 -9.50
CA CYS A 198 -2.51 -8.57 -8.47
C CYS A 198 -3.33 -7.40 -9.03
N LEU A 199 -2.66 -6.48 -9.74
CA LEU A 199 -3.30 -5.32 -10.39
C LEU A 199 -4.22 -5.76 -11.53
N GLU A 200 -3.81 -6.73 -12.35
CA GLU A 200 -4.66 -7.28 -13.40
C GLU A 200 -5.92 -7.93 -12.82
N SER A 201 -5.81 -8.68 -11.72
CA SER A 201 -6.97 -9.24 -11.03
C SER A 201 -7.88 -8.14 -10.50
N LEU A 202 -7.34 -7.08 -9.89
CA LEU A 202 -8.13 -5.95 -9.40
C LEU A 202 -8.98 -5.33 -10.52
N ILE A 203 -8.34 -5.03 -11.66
CA ILE A 203 -9.02 -4.45 -12.83
C ILE A 203 -10.10 -5.40 -13.35
N LYS A 204 -9.77 -6.68 -13.56
CA LYS A 204 -10.72 -7.68 -14.08
C LYS A 204 -11.93 -7.83 -13.16
N THR A 205 -11.72 -7.89 -11.85
CA THR A 205 -12.83 -8.01 -10.88
C THR A 205 -13.69 -6.75 -10.85
N GLN A 206 -13.09 -5.55 -10.94
CA GLN A 206 -13.85 -4.30 -11.05
C GLN A 206 -14.69 -4.25 -12.33
N VAL A 207 -14.14 -4.66 -13.47
CA VAL A 207 -14.90 -4.74 -14.74
C VAL A 207 -16.08 -5.70 -14.60
N SER A 208 -15.85 -6.89 -14.01
CA SER A 208 -16.91 -7.87 -13.78
C SER A 208 -18.01 -7.30 -12.89
N TYR A 209 -17.66 -6.68 -11.76
CA TYR A 209 -18.62 -6.09 -10.84
C TYR A 209 -19.45 -4.98 -11.51
N ASN A 210 -18.80 -4.02 -12.17
CA ASN A 210 -19.50 -2.92 -12.83
C ASN A 210 -20.40 -3.40 -13.97
N SER A 211 -20.02 -4.48 -14.65
CA SER A 211 -20.85 -5.08 -15.70
C SER A 211 -22.13 -5.70 -15.14
N GLU A 212 -22.04 -6.40 -14.00
CA GLU A 212 -23.22 -6.96 -13.33
C GLU A 212 -24.10 -5.87 -12.70
N ALA A 213 -23.49 -4.88 -12.05
CA ALA A 213 -24.22 -3.73 -11.50
C ALA A 213 -25.00 -2.98 -12.60
N LEU A 214 -24.37 -2.74 -13.75
CA LEU A 214 -25.05 -2.11 -14.90
C LEU A 214 -26.27 -2.92 -15.35
N LYS A 215 -26.14 -4.24 -15.51
CA LYS A 215 -27.27 -5.10 -15.88
C LYS A 215 -28.42 -4.98 -14.88
N ILE A 216 -28.11 -5.07 -13.58
CA ILE A 216 -29.09 -4.97 -12.50
C ILE A 216 -29.85 -3.65 -12.55
N TYR A 217 -29.13 -2.52 -12.71
CA TYR A 217 -29.77 -1.21 -12.76
C TYR A 217 -30.52 -0.96 -14.07
N SER A 218 -30.05 -1.49 -15.19
CA SER A 218 -30.81 -1.44 -16.46
C SER A 218 -32.12 -2.23 -16.37
N GLU A 219 -32.11 -3.41 -15.76
CA GLU A 219 -33.34 -4.18 -15.50
C GLU A 219 -34.32 -3.41 -14.60
N LEU A 220 -33.81 -2.73 -13.57
CA LEU A 220 -34.63 -1.88 -12.69
C LEU A 220 -35.23 -0.69 -13.45
N GLU A 221 -34.42 -0.02 -14.28
CA GLU A 221 -34.87 1.11 -15.09
C GLU A 221 -36.02 0.71 -16.04
N ASP A 222 -35.91 -0.46 -16.68
CA ASP A 222 -36.95 -0.96 -17.58
C ASP A 222 -38.23 -1.35 -16.83
N GLN A 223 -38.13 -1.90 -15.61
CA GLN A 223 -39.29 -2.14 -14.74
C GLN A 223 -40.02 -0.82 -14.42
N TRP A 224 -39.26 0.22 -14.05
CA TRP A 224 -39.83 1.53 -13.74
C TRP A 224 -40.43 2.25 -14.95
N LYS A 225 -39.87 2.09 -16.15
CA LYS A 225 -40.47 2.64 -17.39
C LYS A 225 -41.81 1.97 -17.72
N THR A 226 -41.95 0.69 -17.37
CA THR A 226 -43.16 -0.09 -17.63
C THR A 226 -44.27 0.21 -16.60
N SER A 227 -43.91 0.75 -15.43
CA SER A 227 -44.81 1.41 -14.48
C SER A 227 -45.38 2.70 -15.11
N LYS A 228 -46.42 2.53 -15.92
CA LYS A 228 -47.05 3.59 -16.71
C LYS A 228 -47.43 4.80 -15.84
N ASN A 229 -47.18 5.98 -16.43
CA ASN A 229 -47.69 7.32 -16.08
C ASN A 229 -46.80 8.26 -15.25
N LEU A 230 -45.53 8.39 -15.60
CA LEU A 230 -44.70 9.51 -15.13
C LEU A 230 -45.25 10.89 -15.58
N SER A 231 -45.92 10.98 -16.74
CA SER A 231 -46.56 12.23 -17.22
C SER A 231 -47.76 12.63 -16.36
N ASP A 232 -48.62 11.66 -16.02
CA ASP A 232 -49.86 11.94 -15.28
C ASP A 232 -49.54 12.22 -13.81
N MET A 233 -48.52 11.55 -13.25
CA MET A 233 -47.94 11.86 -11.95
C MET A 233 -47.39 13.28 -11.89
N LYS A 234 -46.68 13.75 -12.93
CA LYS A 234 -46.14 15.11 -12.97
C LYS A 234 -47.26 16.16 -12.98
N SER A 235 -48.31 15.91 -13.76
CA SER A 235 -49.51 16.76 -13.79
C SER A 235 -50.23 16.78 -12.44
N CYS A 236 -50.40 15.60 -11.81
CA CYS A 236 -51.02 15.46 -10.50
C CYS A 236 -50.21 16.21 -9.41
N HIS A 237 -48.89 16.02 -9.33
CA HIS A 237 -48.03 16.73 -8.39
C HIS A 237 -48.07 18.26 -8.61
N GLN A 238 -48.10 18.72 -9.86
CA GLN A 238 -48.24 20.15 -10.17
C GLN A 238 -49.59 20.69 -9.70
N GLN A 239 -50.65 19.92 -9.84
CA GLN A 239 -51.98 20.27 -9.33
C GLN A 239 -52.00 20.33 -7.80
N THR A 240 -51.48 19.31 -7.10
CA THR A 240 -51.38 19.30 -5.64
C THR A 240 -50.52 20.46 -5.11
N LEU A 241 -49.39 20.77 -5.76
CA LEU A 241 -48.56 21.93 -5.40
C LEU A 241 -49.29 23.26 -5.63
N SER A 242 -50.16 23.32 -6.63
CA SER A 242 -51.00 24.50 -6.90
C SER A 242 -52.06 24.66 -5.82
N GLU A 243 -52.69 23.57 -5.39
CA GLU A 243 -53.66 23.53 -4.29
C GLU A 243 -53.01 23.92 -2.95
N ILE A 244 -51.81 23.41 -2.65
CA ILE A 244 -51.03 23.81 -1.47
C ILE A 244 -50.70 25.30 -1.49
N LYS A 245 -50.33 25.86 -2.65
CA LYS A 245 -50.09 27.31 -2.79
C LYS A 245 -51.37 28.14 -2.66
N ALA A 246 -52.52 27.59 -3.04
CA ALA A 246 -53.82 28.24 -2.94
C ALA A 246 -54.40 28.20 -1.52
N LEU A 247 -53.97 27.23 -0.70
CA LEU A 247 -54.14 27.25 0.75
C LEU A 247 -53.24 28.36 1.30
N SER A 248 -53.70 29.60 1.23
CA SER A 248 -53.05 30.75 1.86
C SER A 248 -52.97 30.53 3.37
N ILE A 249 -51.90 29.88 3.84
CA ILE A 249 -51.58 29.76 5.27
C ILE A 249 -51.13 31.15 5.72
N THR A 250 -52.08 32.00 6.09
CA THR A 250 -51.78 33.18 6.91
C THR A 250 -51.50 32.68 8.31
N VAL A 251 -50.26 32.88 8.75
CA VAL A 251 -49.87 32.68 10.14
C VAL A 251 -50.58 33.78 10.94
N ASP A 252 -51.59 33.40 11.73
CA ASP A 252 -52.12 34.22 12.81
C ASP A 252 -51.11 34.27 13.98
#